data_AF-A0A0D2AA99-F1
#
_entry.id   AF-A0A0D2AA99-F1
#
_cell.length_a   1.000
_cell.length_b   1.000
_cell.length_c   1.000
_cell.angle_alpha   90.00
_cell.angle_beta   90.00
_cell.angle_gamma   90.00
#
_symmetry.space_group_name_H-M   'P 1'
#
loop_
_entity.id
_entity.type
_entity.pdbx_description
1 polymer ?
#
loop_
_entity_poly.entity_id
_entity_poly.type
_entity_poly.pdbx_seq_one_letter_code
_entity_poly.pdbx_strand_id
1 'polypeptide(L)'
;MTNRPFSFGQFSSPGQVLASPGKFVDMASPTLHPHTSNGSHGSLDSIIVDAWTRYENTKRSDDVKNALIEELIHRYTYVSQEYAKLLEQVEIEKRQHGPFFANNSVYKNEYENLRRTIDRDPFVLVLIDGDGMIFHEHYLSKGEEGGRQAAEMLRQSTELYAREQVPDLPNEIKVVTRMYANVKGLADMCSRSGLVASPTLIEDFVRGFTRGNALFDFIDVGPGKDRADVKVSELFKLHAYDPRCKHIVFGCSHDNGFARLLEKYIFDEVITRRVTLLEGQPFGKELLDLPFNRSKFGTIFRSERIVPTPIGTMNGNPEVAAVGALLRSMSHTPSESISSMGESTYAKPSPVSWANRAAAAAAAVLPPPTPPIEKAIPEPTSKDTIPRNRKGQRLDPIVKFDRAEIDRVRKMKMCNVHYLRQECPYGNKCTHKHDKDPSKRELEVLKVVARFACCRSGSSCDDPRCIYGHRCQAPERLDPTKWPNERGKTCIFGPDCVFPAELHNIDIVPVKMTKV
;
A
#
# COMPACT_ATOMS: atom_id res chain seq x y z
N MET A 1 -2.89 39.62 -2.66
CA MET A 1 -1.48 40.03 -2.65
C MET A 1 -0.66 38.95 -3.34
N THR A 2 -0.07 39.31 -4.49
CA THR A 2 1.08 38.70 -5.18
C THR A 2 1.15 37.18 -5.39
N ASN A 3 0.76 36.78 -6.60
CA ASN A 3 1.16 35.61 -7.39
C ASN A 3 2.69 35.38 -7.43
N ARG A 4 3.11 34.11 -7.38
CA ARG A 4 4.19 33.53 -8.25
C ARG A 4 4.05 32.00 -8.36
N PRO A 5 3.87 31.43 -9.57
CA PRO A 5 4.17 30.03 -9.84
C PRO A 5 5.56 29.88 -10.51
N PHE A 6 6.28 28.82 -10.15
CA PHE A 6 7.54 28.41 -10.78
C PHE A 6 7.26 27.82 -12.19
N SER A 7 7.86 28.42 -13.23
CA SER A 7 7.80 27.92 -14.61
C SER A 7 8.97 26.98 -14.90
N PHE A 8 8.65 25.80 -15.44
CA PHE A 8 9.60 24.92 -16.11
C PHE A 8 10.13 25.57 -17.39
N GLY A 9 11.45 25.51 -17.58
CA GLY A 9 12.12 26.05 -18.77
C GLY A 9 11.78 25.26 -20.03
N GLN A 10 11.17 25.95 -21.01
CA GLN A 10 11.08 25.51 -22.39
C GLN A 10 12.25 26.08 -23.20
N PHE A 11 12.93 25.19 -23.91
CA PHE A 11 13.85 25.51 -24.99
C PHE A 11 13.13 26.33 -26.07
N SER A 12 13.70 27.48 -26.42
CA SER A 12 13.25 28.30 -27.55
C SER A 12 14.32 28.26 -28.64
N SER A 13 13.92 27.88 -29.86
CA SER A 13 14.71 28.00 -31.08
C SER A 13 15.09 29.46 -31.38
N PRO A 14 16.24 29.71 -32.04
CA PRO A 14 16.56 31.04 -32.55
C PRO A 14 15.88 31.29 -33.90
N GLY A 15 15.11 32.38 -33.95
CA GLY A 15 14.52 32.91 -35.18
C GLY A 15 15.46 33.88 -35.91
N GLN A 16 15.57 33.64 -37.21
CA GLN A 16 15.71 34.59 -38.33
C GLN A 16 16.48 35.91 -38.12
N VAL A 17 17.60 36.05 -38.82
CA VAL A 17 18.12 37.36 -39.26
C VAL A 17 18.07 37.43 -40.78
N LEU A 18 17.36 38.46 -41.24
CA LEU A 18 17.12 38.87 -42.62
C LEU A 18 18.41 39.35 -43.31
N ALA A 19 18.44 39.14 -44.63
CA ALA A 19 19.50 39.56 -45.52
C ALA A 19 19.42 41.06 -45.92
N SER A 20 20.59 41.55 -46.36
CA SER A 20 20.89 42.74 -47.21
C SER A 20 21.38 44.01 -46.51
N PRO A 21 22.16 44.90 -47.17
CA PRO A 21 23.13 44.73 -48.26
C PRO A 21 24.52 45.34 -47.92
N GLY A 22 25.48 45.17 -48.84
CA GLY A 22 26.92 45.39 -48.64
C GLY A 22 27.38 46.80 -48.24
N LYS A 23 28.56 46.82 -47.64
CA LYS A 23 29.47 47.97 -47.61
C LYS A 23 30.84 47.52 -48.10
N PHE A 24 31.20 48.06 -49.25
CA PHE A 24 32.58 48.16 -49.74
C PHE A 24 33.45 48.77 -48.63
N VAL A 25 34.57 48.13 -48.32
CA VAL A 25 35.66 48.77 -47.57
C VAL A 25 36.93 48.57 -48.37
N ASP A 26 37.51 49.71 -48.73
CA ASP A 26 38.69 49.91 -49.55
C ASP A 26 39.88 49.04 -49.13
N MET A 27 40.44 48.31 -50.09
CA MET A 27 41.79 47.79 -49.96
C MET A 27 42.78 48.92 -50.19
N ALA A 28 43.49 49.30 -49.12
CA ALA A 28 44.62 50.20 -49.15
C ALA A 28 45.70 49.68 -50.12
N SER A 29 46.09 50.53 -51.05
CA SER A 29 47.30 50.37 -51.86
C SER A 29 48.55 50.50 -50.99
N PRO A 30 49.59 49.67 -51.17
CA PRO A 30 50.90 49.97 -50.64
C PRO A 30 51.61 50.97 -51.56
N THR A 31 51.93 52.12 -50.96
CA THR A 31 52.80 53.19 -51.42
C THR A 31 54.13 52.68 -51.98
N LEU A 32 54.40 53.01 -53.24
CA LEU A 32 55.73 52.97 -53.85
C LEU A 32 56.55 54.17 -53.35
N HIS A 33 57.69 53.92 -52.70
CA HIS A 33 58.79 54.87 -52.66
C HIS A 33 60.08 54.23 -53.18
N PRO A 34 60.87 54.97 -53.98
CA PRO A 34 61.97 54.41 -54.75
C PRO A 34 63.27 54.47 -53.95
N HIS A 35 64.06 53.40 -54.02
CA HIS A 35 65.51 53.51 -53.88
C HIS A 35 66.19 52.80 -55.05
N THR A 36 67.12 53.54 -55.62
CA THR A 36 67.82 53.35 -56.88
C THR A 36 68.87 52.24 -56.82
N SER A 37 68.87 51.47 -57.91
CA SER A 37 70.00 50.82 -58.61
C SER A 37 70.97 49.94 -57.83
N ASN A 38 71.04 48.67 -58.24
CA ASN A 38 72.24 48.19 -58.90
C ASN A 38 71.90 47.09 -59.92
N GLY A 39 72.50 47.21 -61.11
CA GLY A 39 72.15 46.41 -62.28
C GLY A 39 72.65 44.98 -62.25
N SER A 40 71.87 44.10 -62.87
CA SER A 40 72.39 42.99 -63.67
C SER A 40 71.43 42.78 -64.83
N HIS A 41 71.97 42.72 -66.05
CA HIS A 41 71.20 42.35 -67.24
C HIS A 41 70.72 40.90 -67.09
N GLY A 42 69.46 40.71 -66.68
CA GLY A 42 68.78 39.43 -66.86
C GLY A 42 68.53 39.21 -68.35
N SER A 43 68.99 38.09 -68.90
CA SER A 43 68.66 37.67 -70.27
C SER A 43 67.14 37.72 -70.51
N LEU A 44 66.70 38.09 -71.70
CA LEU A 44 65.28 38.08 -72.12
C LEU A 44 64.61 36.72 -71.80
N ASP A 45 65.38 35.63 -71.89
CA ASP A 45 64.96 34.28 -71.54
C ASP A 45 64.58 34.15 -70.05
N SER A 46 65.27 34.85 -69.15
CA SER A 46 64.97 34.83 -67.71
C SER A 46 63.63 35.50 -67.40
N ILE A 47 63.24 36.52 -68.15
CA ILE A 47 61.97 37.24 -67.96
C ILE A 47 60.80 36.38 -68.46
N ILE A 48 60.98 35.70 -69.60
CA ILE A 48 59.98 34.80 -70.18
C ILE A 48 59.76 33.59 -69.27
N VAL A 49 60.84 32.98 -68.76
CA VAL A 49 60.77 31.86 -67.81
C VAL A 49 60.06 32.26 -66.51
N ASP A 50 60.34 33.45 -65.99
CA ASP A 50 59.67 33.97 -64.79
C ASP A 50 58.17 34.22 -65.03
N ALA A 51 57.79 34.78 -66.19
CA ALA A 51 56.38 34.97 -66.56
C ALA A 51 55.61 33.63 -66.66
N TRP A 52 56.19 32.61 -67.30
CA TRP A 52 55.60 31.26 -67.36
C TRP A 52 55.50 30.60 -65.98
N THR A 53 56.50 30.81 -65.12
CA THR A 53 56.49 30.31 -63.74
C THR A 53 55.35 30.95 -62.93
N ARG A 54 55.11 32.25 -63.08
CA ARG A 54 53.98 32.94 -62.44
C ARG A 54 52.63 32.46 -62.97
N TYR A 55 52.51 32.21 -64.28
CA TYR A 55 51.31 31.64 -64.88
C TYR A 55 50.99 30.25 -64.31
N GLU A 56 51.97 29.34 -64.28
CA GLU A 56 51.79 27.98 -63.75
C GLU A 56 51.44 27.99 -62.24
N ASN A 57 52.03 28.91 -61.47
CA ASN A 57 51.66 29.07 -60.05
C ASN A 57 50.24 29.60 -59.87
N THR A 58 49.79 30.52 -60.74
CA THR A 58 48.42 31.06 -60.71
C THR A 58 47.41 29.98 -61.09
N LYS A 59 47.69 29.24 -62.16
CA LYS A 59 46.87 28.10 -62.60
C LYS A 59 46.73 27.05 -61.51
N ARG A 60 47.85 26.66 -60.87
CA ARG A 60 47.84 25.72 -59.74
C ARG A 60 47.02 26.27 -58.56
N SER A 61 47.11 27.56 -58.27
CA SER A 61 46.30 28.18 -57.21
C SER A 61 44.81 28.09 -57.52
N ASP A 62 44.42 28.31 -58.77
CA ASP A 62 43.01 28.23 -59.19
C ASP A 62 42.49 26.78 -59.20
N ASP A 63 43.31 25.81 -59.61
CA ASP A 63 42.97 24.39 -59.50
C ASP A 63 42.70 23.98 -58.04
N VAL A 64 43.54 24.43 -57.10
CA VAL A 64 43.37 24.17 -55.66
C VAL A 64 42.10 24.85 -55.11
N LYS A 65 41.83 26.10 -55.52
CA LYS A 65 40.59 26.81 -55.11
C LYS A 65 39.35 26.11 -55.65
N ASN A 66 39.36 25.69 -56.92
CA ASN A 66 38.24 25.01 -57.55
C ASN A 66 37.96 23.66 -56.85
N ALA A 67 39.00 22.89 -56.54
CA ALA A 67 38.86 21.65 -55.77
C ALA A 67 38.23 21.89 -54.38
N LEU A 68 38.63 22.97 -53.68
CA LEU A 68 38.03 23.34 -52.40
C LEU A 68 36.57 23.77 -52.55
N ILE A 69 36.22 24.52 -53.59
CA ILE A 69 34.85 24.95 -53.87
C ILE A 69 33.96 23.74 -54.14
N GLU A 70 34.42 22.79 -54.97
CA GLU A 70 33.70 21.55 -55.24
C GLU A 70 33.49 20.73 -53.95
N GLU A 71 34.52 20.61 -53.11
CA GLU A 71 34.41 19.94 -51.81
C GLU A 71 33.36 20.62 -50.90
N LEU A 72 33.36 21.96 -50.85
CA LEU A 72 32.38 22.72 -50.06
C LEU A 72 30.96 22.53 -50.60
N ILE A 73 30.76 22.51 -51.91
CA ILE A 73 29.46 22.26 -52.54
C ILE A 73 28.98 20.85 -52.20
N HIS A 74 29.84 19.83 -52.29
CA HIS A 74 29.49 18.46 -51.91
C HIS A 74 29.11 18.35 -50.42
N ARG A 75 29.89 18.97 -49.53
CA ARG A 75 29.59 18.99 -48.10
C ARG A 75 28.29 19.73 -47.79
N TYR A 76 28.05 20.88 -48.42
CA TYR A 76 26.81 21.62 -48.25
C TYR A 76 25.60 20.81 -48.72
N THR A 77 25.72 20.16 -49.89
CA THR A 77 24.66 19.31 -50.43
C THR A 77 24.35 18.15 -49.50
N TYR A 78 25.39 17.47 -48.99
CA TYR A 78 25.24 16.38 -48.02
C TYR A 78 24.55 16.85 -46.74
N VAL A 79 25.03 17.93 -46.13
CA VAL A 79 24.45 18.48 -44.90
C VAL A 79 23.00 18.93 -45.12
N SER A 80 22.70 19.56 -46.25
CA SER A 80 21.34 19.98 -46.58
C SER A 80 20.39 18.79 -46.76
N GLN A 81 20.87 17.67 -47.34
CA GLN A 81 20.09 16.44 -47.46
C GLN A 81 19.84 15.78 -46.10
N GLU A 82 20.88 15.68 -45.26
CA GLU A 82 20.73 15.12 -43.91
C GLU A 82 19.81 15.98 -43.04
N TYR A 83 19.88 17.31 -43.16
CA TYR A 83 18.96 18.22 -42.48
C TYR A 83 17.50 18.02 -42.93
N ALA A 84 17.26 17.84 -44.24
CA ALA A 84 15.93 17.57 -44.77
C ALA A 84 15.36 16.24 -44.23
N LYS A 85 16.17 15.17 -44.18
CA LYS A 85 15.78 13.89 -43.59
C LYS A 85 15.43 14.04 -42.10
N LEU A 86 16.24 14.81 -41.36
CA LEU A 86 16.00 15.03 -39.93
C LEU A 86 14.67 15.77 -39.69
N LEU A 87 14.36 16.78 -40.51
CA LEU A 87 13.08 17.50 -40.43
C LEU A 87 11.89 16.58 -40.68
N GLU A 88 11.97 15.74 -41.72
CA GLU A 88 10.92 14.76 -42.03
C GLU A 88 10.71 13.77 -40.88
N GLN A 89 11.81 13.28 -40.28
CA GLN A 89 11.74 12.35 -39.15
C GLN A 89 11.10 12.99 -37.91
N VAL A 90 11.42 14.25 -37.60
CA VAL A 90 10.78 15.01 -36.52
C VAL A 90 9.28 15.21 -36.78
N GLU A 91 8.89 15.46 -38.03
CA GLU A 91 7.48 15.64 -38.42
C GLU A 91 6.68 14.33 -38.25
N ILE A 92 7.27 13.19 -38.64
CA ILE A 92 6.71 11.85 -38.45
C ILE A 92 6.54 11.55 -36.95
N GLU A 93 7.57 11.78 -36.14
CA GLU A 93 7.50 11.56 -34.70
C GLU A 93 6.41 12.40 -34.03
N LYS A 94 6.26 13.67 -34.43
CA LYS A 94 5.18 14.54 -33.94
C LYS A 94 3.79 14.03 -34.33
N ARG A 95 3.60 13.54 -35.55
CA ARG A 95 2.32 12.96 -35.98
C ARG A 95 1.99 11.66 -35.26
N GLN A 96 3.00 10.84 -34.97
CA GLN A 96 2.82 9.57 -34.26
C GLN A 96 2.57 9.78 -32.75
N HIS A 97 3.26 10.73 -32.11
CA HIS A 97 3.15 10.98 -30.67
C HIS A 97 2.13 12.05 -30.29
N GLY A 98 1.71 12.93 -31.21
CA GLY A 98 0.69 13.94 -30.97
C GLY A 98 -0.65 13.37 -30.43
N PRO A 99 -1.20 12.31 -31.03
CA PRO A 99 -2.42 11.66 -30.54
C PRO A 99 -2.25 11.07 -29.13
N PHE A 100 -1.05 10.58 -28.78
CA PHE A 100 -0.77 10.02 -27.46
C PHE A 100 -0.87 11.09 -26.35
N PHE A 101 -0.32 12.29 -26.58
CA PHE A 101 -0.41 13.39 -25.60
C PHE A 101 -1.82 13.95 -25.47
N ALA A 102 -2.56 14.09 -26.58
CA ALA A 102 -3.96 14.53 -26.57
C ALA A 102 -4.86 13.52 -25.84
N ASN A 103 -4.71 12.22 -26.13
CA ASN A 103 -5.48 11.17 -25.46
C ASN A 103 -5.17 11.09 -23.96
N ASN A 104 -3.92 11.29 -23.57
CA ASN A 104 -3.55 11.29 -22.14
C ASN A 104 -4.23 12.43 -21.37
N SER A 105 -4.39 13.62 -21.96
CA SER A 105 -5.13 14.70 -21.29
C SER A 105 -6.62 14.40 -21.15
N VAL A 106 -7.22 13.74 -22.14
CA VAL A 106 -8.63 13.30 -22.10
C VAL A 106 -8.82 12.26 -21.01
N TYR A 107 -8.02 11.19 -21.00
CA TYR A 107 -8.10 10.15 -19.96
C TYR A 107 -7.83 10.69 -18.56
N LYS A 108 -6.90 11.64 -18.42
CA LYS A 108 -6.65 12.31 -17.15
C LYS A 108 -7.89 13.08 -16.68
N ASN A 109 -8.52 13.84 -17.57
CA ASN A 109 -9.71 14.62 -17.22
C ASN A 109 -10.91 13.71 -16.91
N GLU A 110 -11.09 12.62 -17.66
CA GLU A 110 -12.10 11.59 -17.37
C GLU A 110 -11.87 10.91 -16.02
N TYR A 111 -10.62 10.54 -15.70
CA TYR A 111 -10.26 9.98 -14.40
C TYR A 111 -10.56 10.95 -13.26
N GLU A 112 -10.21 12.23 -13.41
CA GLU A 112 -10.52 13.27 -12.42
C GLU A 112 -12.02 13.50 -12.27
N ASN A 113 -12.79 13.45 -13.37
CA ASN A 113 -14.25 13.54 -13.34
C ASN A 113 -14.88 12.34 -12.61
N LEU A 114 -14.42 11.12 -12.91
CA LEU A 114 -14.90 9.90 -12.26
C LEU A 114 -14.57 9.91 -10.78
N ARG A 115 -13.34 10.29 -10.41
CA ARG A 115 -12.91 10.41 -9.02
C ARG A 115 -13.74 11.45 -8.26
N ARG A 116 -13.96 12.64 -8.84
CA ARG A 116 -14.85 13.65 -8.27
C ARG A 116 -16.27 13.15 -8.07
N THR A 117 -16.77 12.28 -8.94
CA THR A 117 -18.12 11.69 -8.82
C THR A 117 -18.18 10.65 -7.72
N ILE A 118 -17.16 9.80 -7.61
CA ILE A 118 -17.02 8.80 -6.54
C ILE A 118 -16.83 9.47 -5.17
N ASP A 119 -16.15 10.60 -5.11
CA ASP A 119 -15.94 11.36 -3.88
C ASP A 119 -17.12 12.27 -3.51
N ARG A 120 -18.26 12.20 -4.23
CA ARG A 120 -19.50 12.88 -3.81
C ARG A 120 -20.08 12.17 -2.59
N ASP A 121 -20.44 12.95 -1.58
CA ASP A 121 -21.09 12.52 -0.34
C ASP A 121 -20.34 11.39 0.41
N PRO A 122 -19.08 11.63 0.82
CA PRO A 122 -18.33 10.68 1.62
C PRO A 122 -19.04 10.47 2.98
N PHE A 123 -18.94 9.27 3.53
CA PHE A 123 -19.55 8.96 4.83
C PHE A 123 -18.74 7.96 5.65
N VAL A 124 -18.92 8.01 6.96
CA VAL A 124 -18.51 6.98 7.92
C VAL A 124 -19.74 6.18 8.31
N LEU A 125 -19.62 4.86 8.25
CA LEU A 125 -20.71 3.95 8.59
C LEU A 125 -20.50 3.40 10.00
N VAL A 126 -21.52 3.48 10.85
CA VAL A 126 -21.56 2.87 12.16
C VAL A 126 -22.59 1.73 12.12
N LEU A 127 -22.13 0.49 12.21
CA LEU A 127 -23.00 -0.70 12.27
C LEU A 127 -22.93 -1.26 13.67
N ILE A 128 -24.08 -1.39 14.33
CA ILE A 128 -24.15 -1.83 15.72
C ILE A 128 -25.09 -3.04 15.80
N ASP A 129 -24.58 -4.12 16.35
CA ASP A 129 -25.39 -5.21 16.85
C ASP A 129 -25.91 -4.87 18.26
N GLY A 130 -27.16 -4.42 18.28
CA GLY A 130 -27.82 -3.90 19.47
C GLY A 130 -28.38 -4.96 20.41
N ASP A 131 -28.28 -6.25 20.08
CA ASP A 131 -28.67 -7.32 21.01
C ASP A 131 -27.70 -7.42 22.20
N GLY A 132 -26.43 -7.04 22.03
CA GLY A 132 -25.44 -6.96 23.12
C GLY A 132 -24.68 -5.64 23.26
N MET A 133 -24.78 -4.71 22.30
CA MET A 133 -24.28 -3.34 22.47
C MET A 133 -25.33 -2.45 23.13
N ILE A 134 -25.43 -2.53 24.46
CA ILE A 134 -26.45 -1.81 25.22
C ILE A 134 -25.97 -0.42 25.64
N PHE A 135 -26.79 0.61 25.44
CA PHE A 135 -26.50 1.97 25.90
C PHE A 135 -26.50 2.09 27.43
N HIS A 136 -25.74 3.06 27.95
CA HIS A 136 -25.68 3.35 29.37
C HIS A 136 -27.05 3.72 29.95
N GLU A 137 -27.34 3.28 31.19
CA GLU A 137 -28.64 3.45 31.86
C GLU A 137 -29.08 4.91 31.97
N HIS A 138 -28.12 5.84 32.09
CA HIS A 138 -28.37 7.28 32.10
C HIS A 138 -29.03 7.81 30.81
N TYR A 139 -28.80 7.15 29.66
CA TYR A 139 -29.53 7.45 28.43
C TYR A 139 -30.86 6.70 28.38
N LEU A 140 -30.85 5.39 28.69
CA LEU A 140 -32.05 4.56 28.60
C LEU A 140 -33.19 5.04 29.51
N SER A 141 -32.88 5.45 30.74
CA SER A 141 -33.84 5.92 31.74
C SER A 141 -34.54 7.24 31.37
N LYS A 142 -34.02 7.99 30.40
CA LYS A 142 -34.60 9.25 29.91
C LYS A 142 -35.51 9.09 28.68
N GLY A 143 -35.75 7.87 28.22
CA GLY A 143 -36.61 7.62 27.06
C GLY A 143 -36.18 8.39 25.81
N GLU A 144 -37.13 9.07 25.16
CA GLU A 144 -36.90 9.77 23.88
C GLU A 144 -35.80 10.83 23.94
N GLU A 145 -35.71 11.60 25.02
CA GLU A 145 -34.63 12.59 25.19
C GLU A 145 -33.26 11.92 25.32
N GLY A 146 -33.19 10.81 26.06
CA GLY A 146 -31.97 10.01 26.17
C GLY A 146 -31.53 9.40 24.85
N GLY A 147 -32.48 8.97 24.02
CA GLY A 147 -32.23 8.50 22.65
C GLY A 147 -31.57 9.58 21.79
N ARG A 148 -32.11 10.80 21.82
CA ARG A 148 -31.55 11.95 21.09
C ARG A 148 -30.13 12.29 21.58
N GLN A 149 -29.91 12.28 22.90
CA GLN A 149 -28.59 12.51 23.49
C GLN A 149 -27.58 11.44 23.09
N ALA A 150 -27.97 10.16 23.12
CA ALA A 150 -27.10 9.05 22.72
C ALA A 150 -26.73 9.10 21.24
N ALA A 151 -27.68 9.44 20.35
CA ALA A 151 -27.42 9.62 18.93
C ALA A 151 -26.39 10.74 18.67
N GLU A 152 -26.57 11.89 19.33
CA GLU A 152 -25.66 13.02 19.20
C GLU A 152 -24.25 12.70 19.75
N MET A 153 -24.16 12.05 20.91
CA MET A 153 -22.89 11.63 21.48
C MET A 153 -22.16 10.60 20.59
N LEU A 154 -22.90 9.66 20.00
CA LEU A 154 -22.35 8.67 19.07
C LEU A 154 -21.85 9.33 17.78
N ARG A 155 -22.58 10.31 17.25
CA ARG A 155 -22.17 11.11 16.10
C ARG A 155 -20.86 11.85 16.38
N GLN A 156 -20.82 12.63 17.47
CA GLN A 156 -19.63 13.40 17.85
C GLN A 156 -18.41 12.49 18.08
N SER A 157 -18.60 11.37 18.79
CA SER A 157 -17.50 10.42 19.06
C SER A 157 -16.98 9.78 17.77
N THR A 158 -17.89 9.40 16.87
CA THR A 158 -17.53 8.86 15.55
C THR A 158 -16.77 9.88 14.72
N GLU A 159 -17.22 11.14 14.68
CA GLU A 159 -16.54 12.20 13.92
C GLU A 159 -15.16 12.51 14.47
N LEU A 160 -15.03 12.63 15.80
CA LEU A 160 -13.74 12.85 16.45
C LEU A 160 -12.76 11.72 16.15
N TYR A 161 -13.22 10.47 16.32
CA TYR A 161 -12.42 9.29 16.01
C TYR A 161 -12.02 9.25 14.53
N ALA A 162 -12.97 9.48 13.63
CA ALA A 162 -12.71 9.43 12.19
C ALA A 162 -11.69 10.49 11.75
N ARG A 163 -11.78 11.72 12.26
CA ARG A 163 -10.80 12.77 11.96
C ARG A 163 -9.39 12.44 12.43
N GLU A 164 -9.25 11.71 13.52
CA GLU A 164 -7.96 11.30 14.06
C GLU A 164 -7.37 10.10 13.30
N GLN A 165 -8.20 9.12 12.98
CA GLN A 165 -7.74 7.79 12.54
C GLN A 165 -7.87 7.54 11.04
N VAL A 166 -8.65 8.36 10.31
CA VAL A 166 -8.91 8.18 8.87
C VAL A 166 -8.15 9.24 8.07
N PRO A 167 -7.08 8.86 7.35
CA PRO A 167 -6.32 9.82 6.56
C PRO A 167 -7.12 10.35 5.38
N ASP A 168 -6.84 11.61 5.01
CA ASP A 168 -7.48 12.33 3.91
C ASP A 168 -9.02 12.41 4.04
N LEU A 169 -9.55 12.35 5.27
CA LEU A 169 -10.98 12.51 5.52
C LEU A 169 -11.42 13.96 5.20
N PRO A 170 -12.46 14.16 4.37
CA PRO A 170 -12.98 15.50 4.08
C PRO A 170 -13.52 16.21 5.34
N ASN A 171 -13.43 17.54 5.36
CA ASN A 171 -13.92 18.36 6.48
C ASN A 171 -15.42 18.15 6.75
N GLU A 172 -16.20 18.01 5.69
CA GLU A 172 -17.62 17.67 5.74
C GLU A 172 -17.78 16.18 5.45
N ILE A 173 -18.11 15.40 6.47
CA ILE A 173 -18.34 13.96 6.38
C ILE A 173 -19.69 13.62 7.01
N LYS A 174 -20.46 12.76 6.35
CA LYS A 174 -21.72 12.26 6.91
C LYS A 174 -21.44 11.06 7.82
N VAL A 175 -22.15 10.97 8.94
CA VAL A 175 -22.17 9.74 9.76
C VAL A 175 -23.49 9.04 9.53
N VAL A 176 -23.42 7.80 9.05
CA VAL A 176 -24.59 6.94 8.85
C VAL A 176 -24.56 5.86 9.92
N THR A 177 -25.62 5.74 10.71
CA THR A 177 -25.70 4.74 11.78
C THR A 177 -26.85 3.77 11.52
N ARG A 178 -26.56 2.47 11.65
CA ARG A 178 -27.55 1.39 11.59
C ARG A 178 -27.37 0.50 12.81
N MET A 179 -28.36 0.50 13.67
CA MET A 179 -28.41 -0.38 14.83
C MET A 179 -29.54 -1.38 14.65
N TYR A 180 -29.26 -2.66 14.90
CA TYR A 180 -30.23 -3.75 14.76
C TYR A 180 -30.39 -4.45 16.11
N ALA A 181 -31.62 -4.61 16.58
CA ALA A 181 -31.90 -5.38 17.79
C ALA A 181 -33.33 -5.91 17.79
N ASN A 182 -33.61 -6.93 18.59
CA ASN A 182 -34.97 -7.26 19.00
C ASN A 182 -35.45 -6.24 20.04
N VAL A 183 -36.15 -5.18 19.63
CA VAL A 183 -36.50 -4.05 20.51
C VAL A 183 -37.36 -4.52 21.69
N LYS A 184 -38.34 -5.39 21.44
CA LYS A 184 -39.18 -5.95 22.52
C LYS A 184 -38.35 -6.75 23.52
N GLY A 185 -37.48 -7.63 23.03
CA GLY A 185 -36.61 -8.44 23.89
C GLY A 185 -35.66 -7.58 24.73
N LEU A 186 -35.08 -6.55 24.12
CA LEU A 186 -34.23 -5.57 24.78
C LEU A 186 -35.01 -4.78 25.86
N ALA A 187 -36.21 -4.30 25.54
CA ALA A 187 -37.06 -3.55 26.46
C ALA A 187 -37.43 -4.36 27.71
N ASP A 188 -37.87 -5.59 27.49
CA ASP A 188 -38.23 -6.54 28.55
C ASP A 188 -37.01 -6.89 29.42
N MET A 189 -35.84 -7.10 28.82
CA MET A 189 -34.59 -7.37 29.53
C MET A 189 -34.15 -6.18 30.39
N CYS A 190 -34.18 -4.97 29.85
CA CYS A 190 -33.80 -3.75 30.57
C CYS A 190 -34.73 -3.48 31.77
N SER A 191 -36.03 -3.72 31.60
CA SER A 191 -36.98 -3.53 32.71
C SER A 191 -36.82 -4.59 33.81
N ARG A 192 -36.70 -5.87 33.45
CA ARG A 192 -36.52 -6.95 34.45
C ARG A 192 -35.23 -6.84 35.25
N SER A 193 -34.17 -6.29 34.65
CA SER A 193 -32.88 -6.08 35.31
C SER A 193 -32.82 -4.77 36.12
N GLY A 194 -33.89 -3.98 36.15
CA GLY A 194 -33.95 -2.72 36.90
C GLY A 194 -33.22 -1.55 36.26
N LEU A 195 -32.77 -1.66 35.00
CA LEU A 195 -32.09 -0.55 34.30
C LEU A 195 -33.05 0.59 33.94
N VAL A 196 -34.31 0.24 33.72
CA VAL A 196 -35.38 1.19 33.42
C VAL A 196 -36.64 0.79 34.19
N ALA A 197 -37.43 1.78 34.55
CA ALA A 197 -38.67 1.57 35.30
C ALA A 197 -39.77 0.83 34.49
N SER A 198 -39.73 0.94 33.16
CA SER A 198 -40.74 0.36 32.27
C SER A 198 -40.13 0.05 30.89
N PRO A 199 -40.58 -1.02 30.20
CA PRO A 199 -40.18 -1.31 28.82
C PRO A 199 -40.45 -0.14 27.84
N THR A 200 -41.48 0.66 28.11
CA THR A 200 -41.86 1.83 27.30
C THR A 200 -40.73 2.86 27.16
N LEU A 201 -39.88 3.01 28.17
CA LEU A 201 -38.71 3.91 28.11
C LEU A 201 -37.72 3.47 27.02
N ILE A 202 -37.58 2.17 26.78
CA ILE A 202 -36.71 1.67 25.71
C ILE A 202 -37.33 1.93 24.33
N GLU A 203 -38.64 1.75 24.18
CA GLU A 203 -39.33 2.09 22.94
C GLU A 203 -39.24 3.60 22.64
N ASP A 204 -39.41 4.45 23.66
CA ASP A 204 -39.24 5.90 23.56
C ASP A 204 -37.79 6.25 23.21
N PHE A 205 -36.81 5.60 23.84
CA PHE A 205 -35.39 5.73 23.53
C PHE A 205 -35.10 5.40 22.06
N VAL A 206 -35.62 4.29 21.54
CA VAL A 206 -35.46 3.88 20.14
C VAL A 206 -36.01 4.95 19.18
N ARG A 207 -37.19 5.51 19.49
CA ARG A 207 -37.77 6.63 18.72
C ARG A 207 -36.89 7.88 18.78
N GLY A 208 -36.39 8.21 19.98
CA GLY A 208 -35.49 9.34 20.19
C GLY A 208 -34.17 9.21 19.45
N PHE A 209 -33.56 8.02 19.48
CA PHE A 209 -32.30 7.74 18.79
C PHE A 209 -32.46 7.91 17.28
N THR A 210 -33.50 7.31 16.70
CA THR A 210 -33.79 7.41 15.26
C THR A 210 -34.10 8.85 14.83
N ARG A 211 -34.78 9.64 15.69
CA ARG A 211 -35.06 11.06 15.41
C ARG A 211 -33.89 11.99 15.69
N GLY A 212 -32.90 11.55 16.46
CA GLY A 212 -31.76 12.37 16.88
C GLY A 212 -30.86 12.80 15.72
N ASN A 213 -30.84 12.02 14.64
CA ASN A 213 -30.11 12.38 13.42
C ASN A 213 -30.76 11.73 12.18
N ALA A 214 -30.85 12.47 11.08
CA ALA A 214 -31.51 12.00 9.84
C ALA A 214 -30.90 10.75 9.19
N LEU A 215 -29.63 10.42 9.52
CA LEU A 215 -28.94 9.24 8.99
C LEU A 215 -28.76 8.14 10.04
N PHE A 216 -29.49 8.21 11.15
CA PHE A 216 -29.43 7.25 12.24
C PHE A 216 -30.72 6.46 12.26
N ASP A 217 -30.60 5.14 12.17
CA ASP A 217 -31.74 4.24 12.25
C ASP A 217 -31.51 3.19 13.34
N PHE A 218 -32.50 3.01 14.21
CA PHE A 218 -32.62 1.88 15.11
C PHE A 218 -33.72 0.96 14.59
N ILE A 219 -33.32 -0.20 14.07
CA ILE A 219 -34.20 -1.13 13.37
C ILE A 219 -34.57 -2.29 14.30
N ASP A 220 -35.86 -2.42 14.57
CA ASP A 220 -36.39 -3.64 15.21
C ASP A 220 -36.39 -4.80 14.22
N VAL A 221 -35.67 -5.87 14.55
CA VAL A 221 -35.62 -7.10 13.75
C VAL A 221 -36.57 -8.18 14.27
N GLY A 222 -37.25 -7.89 15.39
CA GLY A 222 -38.13 -8.82 16.09
C GLY A 222 -37.38 -9.99 16.74
N PRO A 223 -38.13 -10.94 17.35
CA PRO A 223 -37.53 -12.09 17.99
C PRO A 223 -36.96 -13.08 16.97
N GLY A 224 -35.89 -13.77 17.36
CA GLY A 224 -35.28 -14.83 16.58
C GLY A 224 -33.77 -14.81 16.72
N LYS A 225 -33.15 -15.98 16.60
CA LYS A 225 -31.70 -16.12 16.71
C LYS A 225 -31.02 -15.52 15.48
N ASP A 226 -29.90 -14.84 15.69
CA ASP A 226 -28.97 -14.36 14.66
C ASP A 226 -29.63 -13.38 13.62
N ARG A 227 -30.80 -12.79 13.94
CA ARG A 227 -31.57 -11.92 13.02
C ARG A 227 -30.90 -10.55 12.83
N ALA A 228 -30.38 -9.98 13.91
CA ALA A 228 -29.58 -8.75 13.87
C ALA A 228 -28.26 -9.03 13.13
N ASP A 229 -27.57 -10.11 13.50
CA ASP A 229 -26.26 -10.51 12.98
C ASP A 229 -26.25 -10.64 11.46
N VAL A 230 -27.27 -11.28 10.89
CA VAL A 230 -27.40 -11.44 9.43
C VAL A 230 -27.48 -10.07 8.75
N LYS A 231 -28.29 -9.13 9.26
CA LYS A 231 -28.43 -7.80 8.66
C LYS A 231 -27.14 -6.98 8.80
N VAL A 232 -26.55 -6.99 9.99
CA VAL A 232 -25.28 -6.32 10.30
C VAL A 232 -24.16 -6.85 9.39
N SER A 233 -24.09 -8.18 9.22
CA SER A 233 -23.09 -8.85 8.38
C SER A 233 -23.23 -8.52 6.90
N GLU A 234 -24.45 -8.53 6.35
CA GLU A 234 -24.66 -8.21 4.93
C GLU A 234 -24.41 -6.73 4.63
N LEU A 235 -24.77 -5.83 5.54
CA LEU A 235 -24.46 -4.39 5.38
C LEU A 235 -22.96 -4.11 5.48
N PHE A 236 -22.24 -4.82 6.35
CA PHE A 236 -20.79 -4.75 6.40
C PHE A 236 -20.19 -5.13 5.04
N LYS A 237 -20.60 -6.28 4.47
CA LYS A 237 -20.11 -6.75 3.17
C LYS A 237 -20.41 -5.76 2.05
N LEU A 238 -21.61 -5.18 2.05
CA LEU A 238 -22.05 -4.22 1.05
C LEU A 238 -21.17 -2.97 1.03
N HIS A 239 -20.78 -2.47 2.21
CA HIS A 239 -20.05 -1.20 2.34
C HIS A 239 -18.53 -1.34 2.49
N ALA A 240 -18.01 -2.54 2.76
CA ALA A 240 -16.58 -2.80 2.89
C ALA A 240 -15.77 -2.20 1.73
N TYR A 241 -16.25 -2.40 0.50
CA TYR A 241 -15.62 -1.92 -0.73
C TYR A 241 -16.30 -0.68 -1.35
N ASP A 242 -17.27 -0.06 -0.68
CA ASP A 242 -17.87 1.18 -1.17
C ASP A 242 -16.82 2.30 -1.11
N PRO A 243 -16.46 2.94 -2.24
CA PRO A 243 -15.44 3.98 -2.24
C PRO A 243 -15.87 5.28 -1.55
N ARG A 244 -17.18 5.49 -1.36
CA ARG A 244 -17.75 6.62 -0.59
C ARG A 244 -17.74 6.36 0.92
N CYS A 245 -17.85 5.09 1.33
CA CYS A 245 -17.73 4.70 2.72
C CYS A 245 -16.26 4.81 3.12
N LYS A 246 -15.88 5.88 3.80
CA LYS A 246 -14.47 6.16 4.11
C LYS A 246 -13.99 5.33 5.30
N HIS A 247 -14.88 4.97 6.23
CA HIS A 247 -14.58 4.16 7.42
C HIS A 247 -15.81 3.41 7.92
N ILE A 248 -15.60 2.25 8.55
CA ILE A 248 -16.65 1.46 9.21
C ILE A 248 -16.30 1.29 10.69
N VAL A 249 -17.18 1.78 11.56
CA VAL A 249 -17.18 1.51 13.00
C VAL A 249 -18.15 0.35 13.26
N PHE A 250 -17.63 -0.76 13.78
CA PHE A 250 -18.34 -2.03 13.88
C PHE A 250 -18.54 -2.42 15.35
N GLY A 251 -19.73 -2.12 15.89
CA GLY A 251 -20.13 -2.44 17.26
C GLY A 251 -20.63 -3.87 17.38
N CYS A 252 -19.71 -4.82 17.56
CA CYS A 252 -20.01 -6.24 17.65
C CYS A 252 -19.25 -6.93 18.81
N SER A 253 -18.77 -6.16 19.80
CA SER A 253 -17.75 -6.64 20.74
C SER A 253 -18.17 -7.88 21.54
N HIS A 254 -19.46 -8.10 21.71
CA HIS A 254 -19.99 -9.16 22.55
C HIS A 254 -20.06 -10.54 21.90
N ASP A 255 -20.10 -10.60 20.56
CA ASP A 255 -20.43 -11.81 19.82
C ASP A 255 -19.26 -12.31 18.96
N ASN A 256 -18.78 -13.51 19.29
CA ASN A 256 -17.74 -14.20 18.51
C ASN A 256 -18.27 -14.67 17.14
N GLY A 257 -19.59 -14.70 16.91
CA GLY A 257 -20.19 -15.03 15.61
C GLY A 257 -19.65 -14.18 14.46
N PHE A 258 -19.33 -12.91 14.73
CA PHE A 258 -18.73 -12.01 13.75
C PHE A 258 -17.26 -12.30 13.45
N ALA A 259 -16.55 -13.08 14.26
CA ALA A 259 -15.14 -13.38 14.01
C ALA A 259 -14.96 -14.09 12.66
N ARG A 260 -15.83 -15.06 12.34
CA ARG A 260 -15.80 -15.79 11.06
C ARG A 260 -16.08 -14.90 9.84
N LEU A 261 -16.85 -13.82 10.03
CA LEU A 261 -17.06 -12.82 8.99
C LEU A 261 -15.78 -12.02 8.77
N LEU A 262 -15.22 -11.49 9.85
CA LEU A 262 -14.06 -10.59 9.84
C LEU A 262 -12.76 -11.31 9.42
N GLU A 263 -12.61 -12.60 9.77
CA GLU A 263 -11.49 -13.46 9.35
C GLU A 263 -11.29 -13.49 7.81
N LYS A 264 -12.35 -13.28 7.04
CA LYS A 264 -12.29 -13.25 5.57
C LYS A 264 -11.51 -12.05 5.04
N TYR A 265 -11.35 -11.01 5.85
CA TYR A 265 -10.77 -9.72 5.46
C TYR A 265 -9.40 -9.45 6.09
N ILE A 266 -8.88 -10.33 6.94
CA ILE A 266 -7.64 -10.06 7.72
C ILE A 266 -6.38 -9.87 6.87
N PHE A 267 -6.38 -10.37 5.63
CA PHE A 267 -5.29 -10.21 4.66
C PHE A 267 -5.53 -9.06 3.67
N ASP A 268 -6.65 -8.35 3.79
CA ASP A 268 -6.97 -7.18 2.99
C ASP A 268 -6.65 -5.91 3.79
N GLU A 269 -5.45 -5.36 3.57
CA GLU A 269 -4.94 -4.18 4.27
C GLU A 269 -5.84 -2.95 4.11
N VAL A 270 -6.59 -2.86 3.01
CA VAL A 270 -7.53 -1.76 2.78
C VAL A 270 -8.70 -1.86 3.76
N ILE A 271 -9.25 -3.07 3.92
CA ILE A 271 -10.38 -3.31 4.83
C ILE A 271 -9.94 -3.27 6.30
N THR A 272 -8.82 -3.92 6.67
CA THR A 272 -8.37 -3.94 8.07
C THR A 272 -8.07 -2.54 8.61
N ARG A 273 -7.54 -1.63 7.77
CA ARG A 273 -7.32 -0.23 8.13
C ARG A 273 -8.62 0.58 8.18
N ARG A 274 -9.60 0.26 7.33
CA ARG A 274 -10.89 0.96 7.20
C ARG A 274 -11.93 0.52 8.23
N VAL A 275 -11.69 -0.56 8.96
CA VAL A 275 -12.64 -1.11 9.93
C VAL A 275 -12.11 -0.93 11.35
N THR A 276 -12.96 -0.46 12.24
CA THR A 276 -12.67 -0.39 13.68
C THR A 276 -13.75 -1.09 14.46
N LEU A 277 -13.35 -2.03 15.30
CA LEU A 277 -14.27 -2.71 16.22
C LEU A 277 -14.54 -1.80 17.42
N LEU A 278 -15.82 -1.53 17.66
CA LEU A 278 -16.27 -0.67 18.74
C LEU A 278 -16.60 -1.51 19.98
N GLU A 279 -15.96 -1.18 21.08
CA GLU A 279 -16.15 -1.83 22.37
C GLU A 279 -17.33 -1.23 23.13
N GLY A 280 -18.32 -2.07 23.45
CA GLY A 280 -19.30 -1.81 24.50
C GLY A 280 -18.89 -2.55 25.76
N GLN A 281 -19.18 -3.84 25.78
CA GLN A 281 -18.62 -4.82 26.72
C GLN A 281 -17.28 -5.37 26.23
N PRO A 282 -16.47 -6.01 27.10
CA PRO A 282 -15.21 -6.63 26.70
C PRO A 282 -15.36 -7.55 25.51
N PHE A 283 -14.39 -7.48 24.59
CA PHE A 283 -14.38 -8.26 23.37
C PHE A 283 -14.40 -9.77 23.65
N GLY A 284 -15.21 -10.49 22.88
CA GLY A 284 -15.11 -11.94 22.78
C GLY A 284 -13.70 -12.39 22.37
N LYS A 285 -13.25 -13.53 22.88
CA LYS A 285 -11.86 -14.00 22.70
C LYS A 285 -11.45 -14.10 21.23
N GLU A 286 -12.34 -14.60 20.36
CA GLU A 286 -12.03 -14.77 18.93
C GLU A 286 -11.89 -13.42 18.22
N LEU A 287 -12.58 -12.37 18.67
CA LEU A 287 -12.44 -11.03 18.12
C LEU A 287 -11.12 -10.36 18.51
N LEU A 288 -10.55 -10.71 19.67
CA LEU A 288 -9.30 -10.12 20.17
C LEU A 288 -8.08 -10.52 19.35
N ASP A 289 -8.13 -11.71 18.74
CA ASP A 289 -7.05 -12.29 17.93
C ASP A 289 -7.00 -11.69 16.51
N LEU A 290 -8.00 -10.91 16.12
CA LEU A 290 -8.10 -10.32 14.78
C LEU A 290 -7.32 -8.99 14.68
N PRO A 291 -6.67 -8.71 13.53
CA PRO A 291 -5.83 -7.53 13.33
C PRO A 291 -6.63 -6.26 12.98
N PHE A 292 -7.79 -6.05 13.60
CA PHE A 292 -8.58 -4.83 13.41
C PHE A 292 -8.29 -3.82 14.51
N ASN A 293 -8.37 -2.54 14.15
CA ASN A 293 -8.34 -1.46 15.13
C ASN A 293 -9.52 -1.61 16.10
N ARG A 294 -9.28 -1.30 17.37
CA ARG A 294 -10.29 -1.36 18.42
C ARG A 294 -10.39 0.01 19.08
N SER A 295 -11.61 0.44 19.40
CA SER A 295 -11.84 1.70 20.07
C SER A 295 -13.04 1.61 21.01
N LYS A 296 -13.09 2.50 21.99
CA LYS A 296 -14.20 2.65 22.94
C LYS A 296 -14.65 4.10 22.95
N PHE A 297 -15.93 4.33 22.72
CA PHE A 297 -16.49 5.68 22.69
C PHE A 297 -17.05 6.06 24.05
N GLY A 298 -16.13 6.44 24.95
CA GLY A 298 -16.44 6.91 26.30
C GLY A 298 -17.37 5.97 27.07
N THR A 299 -18.47 6.53 27.59
CA THR A 299 -19.49 5.84 28.39
C THR A 299 -20.84 5.74 27.66
N ILE A 300 -20.84 5.78 26.32
CA ILE A 300 -22.08 5.66 25.53
C ILE A 300 -22.71 4.29 25.72
N PHE A 301 -21.89 3.24 25.66
CA PHE A 301 -22.29 1.86 25.87
C PHE A 301 -21.87 1.36 27.25
N ARG A 302 -22.64 0.40 27.78
CA ARG A 302 -22.30 -0.28 29.02
C ARG A 302 -21.10 -1.21 28.82
N SER A 303 -20.21 -1.21 29.80
CA SER A 303 -19.09 -2.15 29.86
C SER A 303 -19.42 -3.48 30.52
N GLU A 304 -20.57 -3.57 31.19
CA GLU A 304 -21.01 -4.75 31.91
C GLU A 304 -22.20 -5.39 31.21
N ARG A 305 -22.24 -6.74 31.22
CA ARG A 305 -23.39 -7.49 30.74
C ARG A 305 -24.58 -7.33 31.70
N ILE A 306 -25.78 -7.32 31.15
CA ILE A 306 -27.01 -7.37 31.94
C ILE A 306 -27.11 -8.76 32.56
N VAL A 307 -26.99 -8.83 33.89
CA VAL A 307 -27.30 -10.04 34.65
C VAL A 307 -28.76 -9.93 35.09
N PRO A 308 -29.65 -10.85 34.67
CA PRO A 308 -31.00 -10.87 35.20
C PRO A 308 -30.92 -11.17 36.70
N THR A 309 -31.34 -10.23 37.54
CA THR A 309 -31.60 -10.52 38.95
C THR A 309 -32.69 -11.59 39.01
N PRO A 310 -32.47 -12.74 39.67
CA PRO A 310 -33.57 -13.65 39.95
C PRO A 310 -34.60 -12.87 40.76
N ILE A 311 -35.84 -12.84 40.30
CA ILE A 311 -36.96 -12.33 41.08
C ILE A 311 -37.12 -13.31 42.26
N GLY A 312 -36.37 -13.05 43.32
CA GLY A 312 -36.58 -13.65 44.63
C GLY A 312 -37.89 -13.09 45.16
N THR A 313 -38.85 -13.98 45.38
CA THR A 313 -40.03 -13.75 46.21
C THR A 313 -39.61 -13.00 47.47
N MET A 314 -40.07 -11.75 47.60
CA MET A 314 -39.93 -10.95 48.82
C MET A 314 -40.60 -11.70 49.97
N ASN A 315 -39.79 -12.24 50.88
CA ASN A 315 -40.15 -12.50 52.27
C ASN A 315 -38.88 -12.56 53.14
N GLY A 316 -38.69 -11.52 53.97
CA GLY A 316 -38.12 -11.62 55.32
C GLY A 316 -36.60 -11.78 55.52
N ASN A 317 -35.98 -10.67 55.99
CA ASN A 317 -34.80 -10.50 56.86
C ASN A 317 -33.36 -10.52 56.27
N PRO A 318 -32.45 -9.63 56.74
CA PRO A 318 -31.09 -9.47 56.21
C PRO A 318 -30.01 -10.01 57.17
N GLU A 319 -29.22 -11.00 56.71
CA GLU A 319 -27.86 -11.41 57.14
C GLU A 319 -27.66 -12.77 56.44
N VAL A 320 -26.69 -13.01 55.55
CA VAL A 320 -25.24 -12.95 55.72
C VAL A 320 -24.61 -12.84 54.32
N ALA A 321 -23.51 -12.11 54.22
CA ALA A 321 -22.77 -11.85 52.98
C ALA A 321 -21.99 -13.07 52.45
N ALA A 322 -21.87 -13.09 51.12
CA ALA A 322 -20.71 -13.43 50.29
C ALA A 322 -19.93 -14.72 50.57
N VAL A 323 -19.92 -15.64 49.60
CA VAL A 323 -18.74 -16.05 48.79
C VAL A 323 -19.17 -17.09 47.75
N GLY A 324 -18.74 -16.93 46.49
CA GLY A 324 -18.85 -18.00 45.49
C GLY A 324 -19.17 -17.52 44.08
N ALA A 325 -18.24 -16.83 43.45
CA ALA A 325 -18.28 -16.59 42.01
C ALA A 325 -17.97 -17.87 41.23
N LEU A 326 -18.50 -17.89 39.99
CA LEU A 326 -18.03 -18.59 38.79
C LEU A 326 -18.73 -19.91 38.39
N LEU A 327 -19.12 -19.89 37.11
CA LEU A 327 -19.45 -21.00 36.21
C LEU A 327 -20.87 -21.59 36.30
N ARG A 328 -21.82 -20.96 35.57
CA ARG A 328 -22.76 -21.73 34.72
C ARG A 328 -23.41 -20.86 33.65
N SER A 329 -22.80 -20.82 32.47
CA SER A 329 -23.48 -20.54 31.22
C SER A 329 -23.76 -21.87 30.55
N MET A 330 -24.92 -22.47 30.84
CA MET A 330 -25.49 -23.55 30.05
C MET A 330 -26.95 -23.22 29.80
N SER A 331 -27.27 -23.21 28.51
CA SER A 331 -28.57 -23.01 27.89
C SER A 331 -29.64 -23.88 28.55
N HIS A 332 -30.67 -23.26 29.10
CA HIS A 332 -31.88 -23.95 29.51
C HIS A 332 -32.85 -24.06 28.33
N THR A 333 -33.14 -25.28 27.90
CA THR A 333 -34.37 -25.65 27.19
C THR A 333 -35.29 -26.37 28.17
N PRO A 334 -36.57 -25.98 28.33
CA PRO A 334 -37.53 -26.78 29.09
C PRO A 334 -38.32 -27.68 28.14
N SER A 335 -38.45 -28.96 28.49
CA SER A 335 -39.72 -29.71 28.44
C SER A 335 -39.46 -31.19 28.71
N GLU A 336 -39.79 -31.64 29.92
CA GLU A 336 -40.21 -33.02 30.15
C GLU A 336 -41.74 -33.07 30.04
N SER A 337 -42.24 -34.11 29.41
CA SER A 337 -43.59 -34.62 29.66
C SER A 337 -43.52 -36.15 29.66
N ILE A 338 -44.17 -36.68 30.68
CA ILE A 338 -44.07 -38.02 31.29
C ILE A 338 -45.08 -39.01 30.65
N SER A 339 -44.82 -40.31 30.88
CA SER A 339 -45.70 -41.51 30.79
C SER A 339 -45.59 -42.33 29.50
N SER A 340 -45.68 -43.67 29.46
CA SER A 340 -45.81 -44.75 30.46
C SER A 340 -45.99 -46.09 29.69
N MET A 341 -45.34 -47.17 30.17
CA MET A 341 -45.65 -48.61 30.02
C MET A 341 -45.56 -49.31 28.64
N GLY A 342 -44.95 -50.51 28.64
CA GLY A 342 -45.11 -51.50 27.57
C GLY A 342 -43.92 -52.46 27.40
N GLU A 343 -44.02 -53.63 28.00
CA GLU A 343 -43.11 -54.79 27.94
C GLU A 343 -43.12 -55.47 26.57
N SER A 344 -41.96 -55.88 26.02
CA SER A 344 -41.72 -57.17 25.37
C SER A 344 -40.39 -57.21 24.61
N THR A 345 -39.71 -58.33 24.79
CA THR A 345 -38.51 -58.85 24.13
C THR A 345 -38.61 -58.86 22.60
N TYR A 346 -37.55 -58.44 21.89
CA TYR A 346 -37.03 -59.07 20.66
C TYR A 346 -35.69 -58.38 20.26
N ALA A 347 -34.64 -59.19 20.10
CA ALA A 347 -33.30 -58.76 19.73
C ALA A 347 -33.14 -58.60 18.21
N LYS A 348 -32.58 -57.46 17.76
CA LYS A 348 -31.74 -57.28 16.55
C LYS A 348 -31.07 -55.89 16.55
N PRO A 349 -29.91 -55.73 15.87
CA PRO A 349 -28.88 -54.76 16.24
C PRO A 349 -29.12 -53.36 15.67
N SER A 350 -28.83 -52.33 16.48
CA SER A 350 -28.76 -50.93 16.05
C SER A 350 -27.30 -50.51 15.80
N PRO A 351 -27.04 -49.56 14.88
CA PRO A 351 -25.69 -49.14 14.52
C PRO A 351 -25.05 -48.32 15.65
N VAL A 352 -23.78 -48.60 15.93
CA VAL A 352 -23.03 -47.98 17.01
C VAL A 352 -22.73 -46.52 16.67
N SER A 353 -23.31 -45.60 17.44
CA SER A 353 -23.07 -44.16 17.39
C SER A 353 -21.64 -43.82 17.86
N TRP A 354 -21.05 -42.81 17.20
CA TRP A 354 -19.70 -42.25 17.41
C TRP A 354 -19.41 -41.80 18.85
N ALA A 355 -20.43 -41.66 19.70
CA ALA A 355 -20.30 -41.23 21.10
C ALA A 355 -19.49 -42.19 21.99
N ASN A 356 -19.49 -43.50 21.71
CA ASN A 356 -18.82 -44.48 22.58
C ASN A 356 -17.29 -44.60 22.35
N ARG A 357 -16.74 -44.00 21.28
CA ARG A 357 -15.27 -43.93 21.09
C ARG A 357 -14.64 -42.71 21.79
N ALA A 358 -15.44 -41.69 22.11
CA ALA A 358 -14.93 -40.48 22.76
C ALA A 358 -14.70 -40.65 24.27
N ALA A 359 -15.47 -41.51 24.94
CA ALA A 359 -15.33 -41.75 26.38
C ALA A 359 -14.11 -42.59 26.77
N ALA A 360 -13.59 -43.44 25.87
CA ALA A 360 -12.39 -44.25 26.12
C ALA A 360 -11.07 -43.48 25.90
N ALA A 361 -11.12 -42.31 25.24
CA ALA A 361 -9.94 -41.46 25.01
C ALA A 361 -9.66 -40.47 26.17
N ALA A 362 -10.62 -40.28 27.09
CA ALA A 362 -10.50 -39.33 28.20
C ALA A 362 -9.79 -39.90 29.45
N ALA A 363 -9.41 -41.19 29.45
CA ALA A 363 -8.79 -41.85 30.61
C ALA A 363 -7.30 -42.17 30.45
N ALA A 364 -6.65 -41.75 29.35
CA ALA A 364 -5.21 -41.97 29.16
C ALA A 364 -4.41 -40.72 29.61
N VAL A 365 -3.71 -40.85 30.74
CA VAL A 365 -2.73 -39.89 31.23
C VAL A 365 -1.62 -39.73 30.18
N LEU A 366 -1.50 -38.54 29.59
CA LEU A 366 -0.44 -38.19 28.64
C LEU A 366 0.87 -37.82 29.40
N PRO A 367 2.04 -38.24 28.90
CA PRO A 367 3.34 -37.82 29.45
C PRO A 367 3.61 -36.32 29.21
N PRO A 368 4.54 -35.69 29.96
CA PRO A 368 4.76 -34.24 29.93
C PRO A 368 5.19 -33.74 28.53
N PRO A 369 4.87 -32.48 28.19
CA PRO A 369 5.08 -31.94 26.85
C PRO A 369 6.58 -31.78 26.58
N THR A 370 7.06 -32.46 25.55
CA THR A 370 8.31 -32.11 24.88
C THR A 370 8.20 -30.70 24.29
N PRO A 371 9.28 -29.91 24.32
CA PRO A 371 9.27 -28.56 23.75
C PRO A 371 8.94 -28.62 22.25
N PRO A 372 8.37 -27.54 21.67
CA PRO A 372 7.91 -27.55 20.30
C PRO A 372 9.07 -27.87 19.37
N ILE A 373 8.95 -28.96 18.62
CA ILE A 373 9.76 -29.19 17.43
C ILE A 373 9.41 -28.06 16.48
N GLU A 374 10.32 -27.09 16.33
CA GLU A 374 10.36 -26.21 15.17
C GLU A 374 10.22 -27.10 13.94
N LYS A 375 9.10 -26.97 13.20
CA LYS A 375 9.04 -27.54 11.86
C LYS A 375 10.11 -26.81 11.06
N ALA A 376 11.24 -27.49 10.90
CA ALA A 376 12.38 -27.03 10.13
C ALA A 376 11.88 -26.47 8.80
N ILE A 377 12.17 -25.19 8.59
CA ILE A 377 12.18 -24.57 7.27
C ILE A 377 13.04 -25.50 6.40
N PRO A 378 12.57 -25.96 5.23
CA PRO A 378 13.43 -26.74 4.35
C PRO A 378 14.64 -25.87 3.99
N GLU A 379 15.80 -26.22 4.54
CA GLU A 379 17.07 -25.63 4.13
C GLU A 379 17.27 -25.89 2.62
N PRO A 380 17.83 -24.93 1.88
CA PRO A 380 18.05 -25.07 0.44
C PRO A 380 18.97 -26.25 0.16
N THR A 381 18.40 -27.35 -0.33
CA THR A 381 19.10 -28.62 -0.60
C THR A 381 19.90 -28.62 -1.91
N SER A 382 19.87 -27.54 -2.71
CA SER A 382 20.78 -27.38 -3.84
C SER A 382 21.00 -25.91 -4.22
N LYS A 383 22.15 -25.62 -4.86
CA LYS A 383 22.53 -24.30 -5.40
C LYS A 383 21.58 -23.76 -6.49
N ASP A 384 20.62 -24.57 -6.93
CA ASP A 384 19.72 -24.29 -8.06
C ASP A 384 18.26 -24.07 -7.61
N THR A 385 18.02 -23.86 -6.32
CA THR A 385 16.66 -23.67 -5.78
C THR A 385 16.43 -22.24 -5.32
N ILE A 386 15.32 -21.64 -5.77
CA ILE A 386 14.92 -20.28 -5.41
C ILE A 386 13.72 -20.33 -4.44
N PRO A 387 13.84 -19.78 -3.21
CA PRO A 387 12.71 -19.65 -2.32
C PRO A 387 11.75 -18.59 -2.82
N ARG A 388 10.46 -18.93 -2.86
CA ARG A 388 9.37 -18.04 -3.26
C ARG A 388 8.27 -18.03 -2.20
N ASN A 389 7.67 -16.86 -2.00
CA ASN A 389 6.50 -16.70 -1.13
C ASN A 389 5.20 -17.17 -1.82
N ARG A 390 4.06 -17.03 -1.14
CA ARG A 390 2.74 -17.47 -1.67
C ARG A 390 2.33 -16.76 -2.96
N LYS A 391 2.81 -15.54 -3.17
CA LYS A 391 2.60 -14.75 -4.39
C LYS A 391 3.60 -15.12 -5.50
N GLY A 392 4.43 -16.14 -5.30
CA GLY A 392 5.46 -16.54 -6.23
C GLY A 392 6.63 -15.56 -6.31
N GLN A 393 6.79 -14.63 -5.37
CA GLN A 393 7.88 -13.65 -5.37
C GLN A 393 9.15 -14.27 -4.80
N ARG A 394 10.29 -14.09 -5.48
CA ARG A 394 11.61 -14.54 -5.04
C ARG A 394 12.02 -13.87 -3.74
N LEU A 395 12.54 -14.68 -2.83
CA LEU A 395 13.05 -14.24 -1.54
C LEU A 395 14.57 -14.25 -1.54
N ASP A 396 15.15 -13.12 -1.13
CA ASP A 396 16.56 -13.09 -0.79
C ASP A 396 16.77 -13.67 0.62
N PRO A 397 17.84 -14.46 0.84
CA PRO A 397 18.27 -14.83 2.19
C PRO A 397 18.43 -13.57 3.06
N ILE A 398 17.75 -13.53 4.20
CA ILE A 398 17.98 -12.48 5.21
C ILE A 398 19.30 -12.79 5.88
N VAL A 399 20.25 -11.88 5.80
CA VAL A 399 21.50 -12.02 6.53
C VAL A 399 21.72 -10.78 7.38
N LYS A 400 21.76 -10.99 8.70
CA LYS A 400 22.05 -9.92 9.67
C LYS A 400 23.55 -9.64 9.62
N PHE A 401 23.92 -8.39 9.34
CA PHE A 401 25.30 -7.94 9.29
C PHE A 401 25.47 -6.59 9.98
N ASP A 402 26.67 -6.34 10.47
CA ASP A 402 27.05 -5.07 11.07
C ASP A 402 27.19 -3.97 10.00
N ARG A 403 26.53 -2.83 10.25
CA ARG A 403 26.56 -1.65 9.38
C ARG A 403 27.99 -1.13 9.18
N ALA A 404 28.83 -1.15 10.21
CA ALA A 404 30.21 -0.67 10.10
C ALA A 404 31.03 -1.54 9.12
N GLU A 405 30.77 -2.84 9.11
CA GLU A 405 31.42 -3.79 8.20
C GLU A 405 30.91 -3.65 6.76
N ILE A 406 29.61 -3.43 6.56
CA ILE A 406 29.02 -3.12 5.24
C ILE A 406 29.65 -1.85 4.65
N ASP A 407 29.76 -0.78 5.45
CA ASP A 407 30.34 0.49 5.02
C ASP A 407 31.83 0.36 4.71
N ARG A 408 32.57 -0.44 5.48
CA ARG A 408 33.99 -0.76 5.22
C ARG A 408 34.16 -1.44 3.86
N VAL A 409 33.40 -2.52 3.61
CA VAL A 409 33.49 -3.30 2.35
C VAL A 409 33.02 -2.48 1.14
N ARG A 410 31.97 -1.66 1.28
CA ARG A 410 31.51 -0.74 0.22
C ARG A 410 32.61 0.25 -0.18
N LYS A 411 33.39 0.77 0.77
CA LYS A 411 34.52 1.69 0.49
C LYS A 411 35.70 1.04 -0.23
N MET A 412 35.83 -0.30 -0.19
CA MET A 412 36.90 -1.01 -0.90
C MET A 412 36.71 -1.01 -2.43
N LYS A 413 35.50 -0.69 -2.93
CA LYS A 413 35.15 -0.64 -4.37
C LYS A 413 35.51 -1.92 -5.14
N MET A 414 35.35 -3.06 -4.49
CA MET A 414 35.50 -4.38 -5.12
C MET A 414 34.38 -4.62 -6.13
N CYS A 415 34.70 -5.23 -7.27
CA CYS A 415 33.71 -5.51 -8.29
C CYS A 415 32.80 -6.68 -7.88
N ASN A 416 31.52 -6.41 -7.63
CA ASN A 416 30.55 -7.43 -7.23
C ASN A 416 30.48 -8.60 -8.24
N VAL A 417 30.44 -8.31 -9.55
CA VAL A 417 30.32 -9.34 -10.59
C VAL A 417 31.58 -10.20 -10.69
N HIS A 418 32.76 -9.60 -10.58
CA HIS A 418 34.04 -10.33 -10.59
C HIS A 418 34.14 -11.27 -9.39
N TYR A 419 33.92 -10.78 -8.17
CA TYR A 419 34.14 -11.58 -6.97
C TYR A 419 33.01 -12.58 -6.66
N LEU A 420 31.76 -12.27 -7.04
CA LEU A 420 30.61 -13.12 -6.72
C LEU A 420 30.16 -14.02 -7.86
N ARG A 421 30.41 -13.64 -9.13
CA ARG A 421 30.06 -14.45 -10.31
C ARG A 421 31.27 -14.92 -11.13
N GLN A 422 32.46 -14.36 -10.91
CA GLN A 422 33.70 -14.69 -11.64
C GLN A 422 33.64 -14.43 -13.16
N GLU A 423 32.69 -13.60 -13.61
CA GLU A 423 32.43 -13.36 -15.05
C GLU A 423 32.23 -11.86 -15.36
N CYS A 424 33.09 -10.99 -14.82
CA CYS A 424 33.00 -9.55 -15.09
C CYS A 424 33.23 -9.25 -16.58
N PRO A 425 32.25 -8.69 -17.32
CA PRO A 425 32.34 -8.50 -18.77
C PRO A 425 33.33 -7.40 -19.18
N TYR A 426 33.74 -6.55 -18.24
CA TYR A 426 34.61 -5.39 -18.51
C TYR A 426 36.10 -5.72 -18.33
N GLY A 427 36.46 -6.86 -17.73
CA GLY A 427 37.85 -7.25 -17.49
C GLY A 427 38.69 -6.11 -16.91
N ASN A 428 39.81 -5.77 -17.55
CA ASN A 428 40.72 -4.70 -17.12
C ASN A 428 40.17 -3.28 -17.31
N LYS A 429 39.04 -3.11 -18.02
CA LYS A 429 38.36 -1.81 -18.21
C LYS A 429 37.29 -1.56 -17.14
N CYS A 430 37.15 -2.45 -16.15
CA CYS A 430 36.18 -2.25 -15.07
C CYS A 430 36.57 -1.06 -14.19
N THR A 431 35.61 -0.23 -13.82
CA THR A 431 35.80 0.89 -12.89
C THR A 431 35.95 0.45 -11.42
N HIS A 432 35.71 -0.83 -11.15
CA HIS A 432 35.83 -1.45 -9.83
C HIS A 432 37.08 -2.33 -9.77
N LYS A 433 37.59 -2.56 -8.57
CA LYS A 433 38.84 -3.30 -8.35
C LYS A 433 38.64 -4.81 -8.53
N HIS A 434 39.59 -5.45 -9.21
CA HIS A 434 39.68 -6.90 -9.42
C HIS A 434 40.95 -7.51 -8.80
N ASP A 435 41.86 -6.66 -8.32
CA ASP A 435 43.21 -6.99 -7.85
C ASP A 435 43.29 -7.27 -6.34
N LYS A 436 42.15 -7.24 -5.63
CA LYS A 436 42.06 -7.55 -4.20
C LYS A 436 41.90 -9.04 -3.98
N ASP A 437 42.47 -9.53 -2.87
CA ASP A 437 42.25 -10.87 -2.34
C ASP A 437 41.34 -10.79 -1.09
N PRO A 438 40.01 -10.77 -1.27
CA PRO A 438 39.08 -10.64 -0.16
C PRO A 438 39.02 -11.92 0.67
N SER A 439 39.00 -11.77 1.99
CA SER A 439 38.70 -12.87 2.89
C SER A 439 37.28 -13.43 2.65
N LYS A 440 37.04 -14.68 3.07
CA LYS A 440 35.71 -15.30 3.00
C LYS A 440 34.62 -14.42 3.63
N ARG A 441 34.95 -13.76 4.75
CA ARG A 441 34.05 -12.84 5.45
C ARG A 441 33.72 -11.61 4.60
N GLU A 442 34.72 -11.02 3.95
CA GLU A 442 34.50 -9.87 3.05
C GLU A 442 33.67 -10.25 1.83
N LEU A 443 33.82 -11.46 1.30
CA LEU A 443 32.97 -11.97 0.22
C LEU A 443 31.50 -12.11 0.65
N GLU A 444 31.23 -12.62 1.86
CA GLU A 444 29.86 -12.69 2.38
C GLU A 444 29.25 -11.30 2.56
N VAL A 445 30.02 -10.33 3.07
CA VAL A 445 29.56 -8.93 3.19
C VAL A 445 29.37 -8.30 1.81
N LEU A 446 30.22 -8.62 0.84
CA LEU A 446 30.07 -8.14 -0.54
C LEU A 446 28.78 -8.64 -1.18
N LYS A 447 28.30 -9.85 -0.85
CA LYS A 447 26.96 -10.32 -1.28
C LYS A 447 25.84 -9.42 -0.76
N VAL A 448 25.93 -8.96 0.48
CA VAL A 448 24.96 -8.04 1.07
C VAL A 448 25.04 -6.67 0.39
N VAL A 449 26.26 -6.18 0.16
CA VAL A 449 26.50 -4.92 -0.56
C VAL A 449 25.88 -4.98 -1.96
N ALA A 450 26.06 -6.09 -2.68
CA ALA A 450 25.46 -6.30 -4.00
C ALA A 450 23.92 -6.30 -3.95
N ARG A 451 23.33 -6.86 -2.89
CA ARG A 451 21.87 -6.87 -2.68
C ARG A 451 21.26 -5.52 -2.35
N PHE A 452 22.05 -4.48 -2.06
CA PHE A 452 21.51 -3.12 -1.98
C PHE A 452 21.26 -2.49 -3.35
N ALA A 453 21.69 -3.11 -4.45
CA ALA A 453 21.27 -2.73 -5.79
C ALA A 453 20.06 -3.56 -6.23
N CYS A 454 19.04 -2.90 -6.77
CA CYS A 454 17.82 -3.56 -7.24
C CYS A 454 18.09 -4.40 -8.49
N CYS A 455 17.64 -5.65 -8.48
CA CYS A 455 17.61 -6.51 -9.65
C CYS A 455 16.67 -5.93 -10.71
N ARG A 456 17.07 -5.95 -12.00
CA ARG A 456 16.23 -5.47 -13.12
C ARG A 456 14.96 -6.31 -13.30
N SER A 457 15.02 -7.60 -12.99
CA SER A 457 13.87 -8.51 -13.03
C SER A 457 13.08 -8.53 -11.72
N GLY A 458 13.46 -7.74 -10.72
CA GLY A 458 12.77 -7.66 -9.42
C GLY A 458 12.46 -9.03 -8.80
N SER A 459 11.33 -9.16 -8.13
CA SER A 459 10.95 -10.41 -7.46
C SER A 459 10.60 -11.59 -8.39
N SER A 460 10.48 -11.38 -9.71
CA SER A 460 10.23 -12.47 -10.65
C SER A 460 11.50 -13.18 -11.11
N CYS A 461 12.69 -12.63 -10.85
CA CYS A 461 13.98 -13.16 -11.31
C CYS A 461 14.17 -14.67 -11.04
N ASP A 462 14.39 -15.44 -12.11
CA ASP A 462 14.63 -16.89 -12.06
C ASP A 462 16.11 -17.28 -12.05
N ASP A 463 17.07 -16.34 -12.04
CA ASP A 463 18.51 -16.69 -12.05
C ASP A 463 19.00 -17.07 -10.63
N PRO A 464 19.28 -18.35 -10.30
CA PRO A 464 19.71 -18.75 -8.96
C PRO A 464 21.05 -18.10 -8.56
N ARG A 465 21.86 -17.66 -9.52
CA ARG A 465 23.15 -16.98 -9.31
C ARG A 465 23.04 -15.44 -9.30
N CYS A 466 21.83 -14.89 -9.34
CA CYS A 466 21.64 -13.44 -9.26
C CYS A 466 22.13 -12.89 -7.91
N ILE A 467 23.02 -11.89 -7.98
CA ILE A 467 23.69 -11.28 -6.82
C ILE A 467 23.02 -9.99 -6.34
N TYR A 468 22.04 -9.48 -7.09
CA TYR A 468 21.32 -8.25 -6.78
C TYR A 468 20.12 -8.52 -5.87
N GLY A 469 19.56 -7.46 -5.27
CA GLY A 469 18.42 -7.56 -4.38
C GLY A 469 17.12 -7.70 -5.16
N HIS A 470 16.27 -8.64 -4.75
CA HIS A 470 14.93 -8.88 -5.29
C HIS A 470 13.81 -8.36 -4.38
N ARG A 471 14.17 -7.87 -3.19
CA ARG A 471 13.31 -7.05 -2.32
C ARG A 471 14.13 -6.00 -1.58
N CYS A 472 13.46 -4.94 -1.13
CA CYS A 472 14.06 -3.99 -0.21
C CYS A 472 14.28 -4.65 1.17
N GLN A 473 15.50 -4.59 1.69
CA GLN A 473 15.87 -5.13 3.02
C GLN A 473 16.10 -4.02 4.05
N ALA A 474 15.84 -2.78 3.68
CA ALA A 474 15.98 -1.65 4.59
C ALA A 474 14.87 -1.69 5.66
N PRO A 475 15.19 -1.34 6.91
CA PRO A 475 14.19 -1.29 7.97
C PRO A 475 13.10 -0.25 7.64
N GLU A 476 11.93 -0.43 8.24
CA GLU A 476 10.84 0.52 8.15
C GLU A 476 11.20 1.86 8.81
N ARG A 477 10.58 2.95 8.34
CA ARG A 477 10.72 4.28 8.92
C ARG A 477 10.18 4.29 10.35
N LEU A 478 10.98 4.82 11.27
CA LEU A 478 10.59 4.99 12.68
C LEU A 478 9.50 6.05 12.90
N ASP A 479 9.32 6.98 11.94
CA ASP A 479 8.34 8.06 12.02
C ASP A 479 7.59 8.25 10.68
N PRO A 480 6.36 7.73 10.57
CA PRO A 480 5.53 7.86 9.37
C PRO A 480 5.06 9.30 9.08
N THR A 481 5.14 10.21 10.04
CA THR A 481 4.49 11.54 9.96
C THR A 481 5.29 12.58 9.18
N LYS A 482 6.58 12.33 8.95
CA LYS A 482 7.48 13.32 8.33
C LYS A 482 7.38 13.43 6.80
N TRP A 483 6.78 12.44 6.11
CA TRP A 483 6.68 12.40 4.64
C TRP A 483 5.37 11.71 4.19
N PRO A 484 4.21 12.40 4.19
CA PRO A 484 2.89 11.78 4.12
C PRO A 484 2.50 11.15 2.76
N ASN A 485 3.26 11.40 1.69
CA ASN A 485 2.78 11.21 0.30
C ASN A 485 3.52 10.14 -0.52
N GLU A 486 4.28 9.24 0.10
CA GLU A 486 5.09 8.25 -0.63
C GLU A 486 4.47 6.86 -0.61
N ARG A 487 3.46 6.67 -1.47
CA ARG A 487 2.81 5.38 -1.74
C ARG A 487 3.86 4.28 -1.98
N GLY A 488 4.01 3.39 -1.01
CA GLY A 488 4.75 2.13 -1.15
C GLY A 488 6.25 2.16 -0.78
N LYS A 489 6.79 3.26 -0.22
CA LYS A 489 8.18 3.29 0.27
C LYS A 489 8.24 3.47 1.79
N THR A 490 7.86 2.44 2.54
CA THR A 490 7.90 2.41 4.02
C THR A 490 9.32 2.34 4.58
N CYS A 491 10.34 2.13 3.76
CA CYS A 491 11.71 1.99 4.22
C CYS A 491 12.37 3.32 4.60
N ILE A 492 13.38 3.27 5.48
CA ILE A 492 14.13 4.45 5.94
C ILE A 492 14.62 5.39 4.83
N PHE A 493 14.90 4.86 3.62
CA PHE A 493 15.39 5.64 2.49
C PHE A 493 14.29 6.39 1.72
N GLY A 494 13.00 6.02 1.87
CA GLY A 494 11.85 6.66 1.20
C GLY A 494 12.09 6.99 -0.26
N PRO A 495 12.03 8.27 -0.69
CA PRO A 495 12.03 8.61 -2.11
C PRO A 495 13.35 8.22 -2.77
N ASP A 496 14.45 8.27 -2.01
CA ASP A 496 15.81 7.95 -2.43
C ASP A 496 16.10 6.44 -2.46
N CYS A 497 15.14 5.60 -2.05
CA CYS A 497 15.30 4.16 -2.14
C CYS A 497 15.39 3.71 -3.62
N VAL A 498 16.43 2.95 -3.93
CA VAL A 498 16.70 2.39 -5.26
C VAL A 498 15.76 1.23 -5.63
N PHE A 499 15.00 0.71 -4.67
CA PHE A 499 13.98 -0.30 -4.91
C PHE A 499 12.66 0.39 -5.28
N PRO A 500 11.93 -0.14 -6.27
CA PRO A 500 10.60 0.36 -6.61
C PRO A 500 9.58 -0.07 -5.52
N ALA A 501 8.40 0.55 -5.52
CA ALA A 501 7.41 0.39 -4.47
C ALA A 501 6.95 -1.07 -4.30
N GLU A 502 6.88 -1.83 -5.39
CA GLU A 502 6.39 -3.22 -5.42
C GLU A 502 7.37 -4.21 -4.77
N LEU A 503 8.62 -3.80 -4.56
CA LEU A 503 9.65 -4.60 -3.91
C LEU A 503 9.82 -4.30 -2.42
N HIS A 504 8.96 -3.44 -1.86
CA HIS A 504 8.84 -3.19 -0.43
C HIS A 504 7.75 -4.08 0.19
N ASN A 505 7.87 -4.35 1.49
CA ASN A 505 6.90 -5.14 2.27
C ASN A 505 6.54 -6.50 1.64
N ILE A 506 7.50 -7.11 0.94
CA ILE A 506 7.34 -8.45 0.38
C ILE A 506 7.28 -9.44 1.53
N ASP A 507 6.24 -10.28 1.54
CA ASP A 507 6.11 -11.42 2.45
C ASP A 507 7.37 -12.30 2.36
N ILE A 508 8.09 -12.40 3.49
CA ILE A 508 9.36 -13.10 3.62
C ILE A 508 9.19 -14.58 3.99
N VAL A 509 7.96 -15.08 4.12
CA VAL A 509 7.69 -16.48 4.44
C VAL A 509 7.86 -17.34 3.19
N PRO A 510 8.88 -18.22 3.14
CA PRO A 510 9.03 -19.15 2.02
C PRO A 510 7.95 -20.22 2.11
N VAL A 511 7.17 -20.40 1.06
CA VAL A 511 6.15 -21.48 0.97
C VAL A 511 6.41 -22.43 -0.18
N LYS A 512 7.28 -22.05 -1.13
CA LYS A 512 7.65 -22.87 -2.28
C LYS A 512 9.13 -22.71 -2.59
N MET A 513 9.77 -23.82 -2.93
CA MET A 513 11.10 -23.84 -3.52
C MET A 513 10.96 -24.16 -5.01
N THR A 514 11.39 -23.24 -5.88
CA THR A 514 11.40 -23.49 -7.34
C THR A 514 12.81 -23.93 -7.73
N LYS A 515 12.93 -25.17 -8.21
CA LYS A 515 14.16 -25.64 -8.86
C LYS A 515 14.20 -25.03 -10.27
N VAL A 516 15.29 -24.37 -10.60
CA VAL A 516 15.53 -23.73 -11.91
C VAL A 516 16.28 -24.67 -12.82
#